data_AF-A0A660RDR7-F1
#
_entry.id   AF-A0A660RDR7-F1
#
_cell.length_a   1.000
_cell.length_b   1.000
_cell.length_c   1.000
_cell.angle_alpha   90.00
_cell.angle_beta   90.00
_cell.angle_gamma   90.00
#
_symmetry.space_group_name_H-M   'P 1'
#
loop_
_entity.id
_entity.type
_entity.pdbx_description
1 polymer ?
#
loop_
_entity_poly.entity_id
_entity_poly.type
_entity_poly.pdbx_seq_one_letter_code
_entity_poly.pdbx_strand_id
1 'polypeptide(L)'
;DVPPIGQLAFRNWGRYKNAHADEILEKIPTITDPSELKSLYKELDGIYMKDIPIIVLEYRPWLFYEYNTSHWTNFPNEDNPYAPPQICTDGAGIRALYKIEPVK
;
A
#
# COMPACT_ATOMS: atom_id res chain seq x y z
N ASP A 1 -10.19 13.70 -13.42
CA ASP A 1 -9.03 14.61 -13.23
C ASP A 1 -8.83 15.06 -11.80
N VAL A 2 -7.62 15.52 -11.48
CA VAL A 2 -7.27 16.13 -10.19
C VAL A 2 -7.69 17.61 -10.20
N PRO A 3 -8.43 18.10 -9.18
CA PRO A 3 -8.82 19.51 -9.11
C PRO A 3 -7.62 20.48 -9.14
N PRO A 4 -7.81 21.72 -9.66
CA PRO A 4 -6.74 22.71 -9.76
C PRO A 4 -6.17 23.09 -8.39
N ILE A 5 -4.99 23.73 -8.40
CA ILE A 5 -4.36 24.29 -7.19
C ILE A 5 -5.33 25.28 -6.53
N GLY A 6 -5.41 25.24 -5.20
CA GLY A 6 -6.37 26.04 -4.42
C GLY A 6 -7.71 25.34 -4.17
N GLN A 7 -7.98 24.20 -4.82
CA GLN A 7 -9.13 23.35 -4.51
C GLN A 7 -8.70 22.10 -3.74
N LEU A 8 -9.66 21.50 -3.03
CA LEU A 8 -9.45 20.23 -2.32
C LEU A 8 -9.18 19.11 -3.33
N ALA A 9 -8.11 18.35 -3.11
CA ALA A 9 -7.77 17.15 -3.87
C ALA A 9 -7.44 16.01 -2.91
N PHE A 10 -7.89 14.79 -3.23
CA PHE A 10 -7.70 13.59 -2.41
C PHE A 10 -6.55 12.69 -2.91
N ARG A 11 -5.83 13.13 -3.94
CA ARG A 11 -4.67 12.45 -4.56
C ARG A 11 -3.81 13.46 -5.30
N ASN A 12 -2.54 13.13 -5.56
CA ASN A 12 -1.59 13.96 -6.30
C ASN A 12 -1.63 15.44 -5.85
N TRP A 13 -1.38 15.68 -4.56
CA TRP A 13 -1.49 17.02 -3.97
C TRP A 13 -0.56 18.05 -4.63
N GLY A 14 0.57 17.62 -5.17
CA GLY A 14 1.51 18.46 -5.91
C GLY A 14 1.08 18.80 -7.35
N ARG A 15 0.01 18.17 -7.86
CA ARG A 15 -0.48 18.34 -9.25
C ARG A 15 0.61 18.07 -10.30
N TYR A 16 1.54 17.17 -9.98
CA TYR A 16 2.52 16.70 -10.95
C TYR A 16 1.80 16.07 -12.14
N LYS A 17 2.27 16.33 -13.36
CA LYS A 17 1.72 15.80 -14.61
C LYS A 17 2.84 15.29 -15.49
N ASN A 18 2.66 14.10 -16.03
CA ASN A 18 3.55 13.53 -17.04
C ASN A 18 2.70 12.61 -17.93
N ALA A 19 2.49 13.03 -19.18
CA ALA A 19 1.60 12.32 -20.11
C ALA A 19 2.03 10.87 -20.34
N HIS A 20 3.34 10.61 -20.37
CA HIS A 20 3.87 9.26 -20.54
C HIS A 20 3.63 8.39 -19.30
N ALA A 21 3.79 8.95 -18.10
CA ALA A 21 3.43 8.25 -16.88
C ALA A 21 1.93 7.93 -16.83
N ASP A 22 1.07 8.86 -17.26
CA ASP A 22 -0.37 8.64 -17.34
C ASP A 22 -0.71 7.50 -18.32
N GLU A 23 -0.10 7.47 -19.52
CA GLU A 23 -0.26 6.39 -20.51
C GLU A 23 0.15 5.01 -19.95
N ILE A 24 1.29 4.94 -19.24
CA ILE A 24 1.74 3.68 -18.62
C ILE A 24 0.76 3.23 -17.52
N LEU A 25 0.32 4.15 -16.66
CA LEU A 25 -0.61 3.87 -15.58
C LEU A 25 -1.98 3.39 -16.10
N GLU A 26 -2.45 3.92 -17.23
CA GLU A 26 -3.66 3.43 -17.91
C GLU A 26 -3.48 2.04 -18.51
N LYS A 27 -2.28 1.71 -19.01
CA LYS A 27 -1.97 0.41 -19.63
C LYS A 27 -1.87 -0.73 -18.61
N ILE A 28 -1.17 -0.51 -17.48
CA ILE A 28 -0.83 -1.56 -16.49
C ILE A 28 -2.01 -2.47 -16.11
N PRO A 29 -3.23 -1.98 -15.79
CA PRO A 29 -4.36 -2.82 -15.39
C PRO A 29 -4.84 -3.81 -16.47
N THR A 30 -4.48 -3.59 -17.73
CA THR A 30 -4.86 -4.45 -18.87
C THR A 30 -3.86 -5.56 -19.15
N ILE A 31 -2.67 -5.51 -18.54
CA ILE A 31 -1.57 -6.45 -18.80
C ILE A 31 -1.58 -7.57 -17.77
N THR A 32 -1.54 -8.81 -18.27
CA THR A 32 -1.45 -10.02 -17.44
C THR A 32 -0.07 -10.68 -17.49
N ASP A 33 0.75 -10.34 -18.49
CA ASP A 33 2.11 -10.86 -18.60
C ASP A 33 3.04 -10.21 -17.56
N PRO A 34 3.68 -11.00 -16.66
CA PRO A 34 4.55 -10.43 -15.63
C PRO A 34 5.80 -9.73 -16.17
N SER A 35 6.31 -10.14 -17.34
CA SER A 35 7.53 -9.56 -17.91
C SER A 35 7.25 -8.18 -18.51
N GLU A 36 6.10 -8.02 -19.19
CA GLU A 36 5.62 -6.75 -19.69
C GLU A 36 5.30 -5.79 -18.53
N LEU A 37 4.59 -6.26 -17.49
CA LEU A 37 4.33 -5.46 -16.28
C LEU A 37 5.64 -4.94 -15.67
N LYS A 38 6.64 -5.80 -15.50
CA LYS A 38 7.95 -5.40 -14.96
C LYS A 38 8.64 -4.34 -15.81
N SER A 39 8.53 -4.43 -17.14
CA SER A 39 9.08 -3.42 -18.05
C SER A 39 8.39 -2.06 -17.88
N LEU A 40 7.06 -2.05 -17.78
CA LEU A 40 6.27 -0.83 -17.58
C LEU A 40 6.56 -0.17 -16.22
N TYR A 41 6.65 -0.94 -15.14
CA TYR A 41 7.02 -0.40 -13.83
C TYR A 41 8.45 0.15 -13.81
N LYS A 42 9.40 -0.51 -14.49
CA LYS A 42 10.76 0.01 -14.63
C LYS A 42 10.79 1.37 -15.35
N GLU A 43 9.92 1.57 -16.32
CA GLU A 43 9.80 2.84 -17.03
C GLU A 43 9.19 3.94 -16.13
N LEU A 44 8.15 3.63 -15.37
CA LEU A 44 7.60 4.52 -14.34
C LEU A 44 8.64 4.90 -13.29
N ASP A 45 9.43 3.95 -12.81
CA ASP A 45 10.54 4.20 -11.88
C ASP A 45 11.56 5.18 -12.48
N GLY A 46 11.88 5.03 -13.77
CA GLY A 46 12.76 5.94 -14.49
C GLY A 46 12.23 7.38 -14.53
N ILE A 47 10.92 7.54 -14.80
CA ILE A 47 10.25 8.86 -14.75
C ILE A 47 10.32 9.44 -13.34
N TYR A 48 9.97 8.62 -12.34
CA TYR A 48 9.98 9.03 -10.94
C TYR A 48 11.37 9.51 -10.48
N MET A 49 12.42 8.76 -10.82
CA MET A 49 13.80 9.11 -10.45
C MET A 49 14.30 10.39 -11.13
N LYS A 50 13.79 10.69 -12.33
CA LYS A 50 14.16 11.89 -13.09
C LYS A 50 13.44 13.13 -12.55
N ASP A 51 12.15 13.02 -12.30
CA ASP A 51 11.30 14.18 -12.03
C ASP A 51 11.06 14.41 -10.53
N ILE A 52 11.24 13.37 -9.70
CA ILE A 52 11.11 13.36 -8.23
C ILE A 52 9.89 14.16 -7.76
N PRO A 53 8.66 13.75 -8.14
CA PRO A 53 7.45 14.52 -7.84
C PRO A 53 7.11 14.54 -6.35
N ILE A 54 7.62 13.58 -5.58
CA ILE A 54 7.59 13.53 -4.12
C ILE A 54 8.94 12.99 -3.62
N ILE A 55 9.35 13.38 -2.41
CA ILE A 55 10.56 12.85 -1.76
C ILE A 55 10.11 11.83 -0.71
N VAL A 56 10.40 10.55 -0.94
CA VAL A 56 10.13 9.48 0.03
C VAL A 56 11.20 9.51 1.11
N LEU A 57 10.79 9.48 2.37
CA LEU A 57 11.70 9.53 3.51
C LEU A 57 11.91 8.17 4.17
N GLU A 58 10.83 7.41 4.38
CA GLU A 58 10.87 6.10 5.02
C GLU A 58 9.74 5.18 4.52
N TYR A 59 9.90 3.88 4.75
CA TYR A 59 8.82 2.91 4.70
C TYR A 59 8.18 2.79 6.08
N ARG A 60 7.25 3.70 6.37
CA ARG A 60 6.49 3.65 7.62
C ARG A 60 5.50 2.48 7.61
N PRO A 61 5.31 1.75 8.72
CA PRO A 61 4.23 0.79 8.81
C PRO A 61 2.88 1.47 8.57
N TRP A 62 1.98 0.77 7.88
CA TRP A 62 0.62 1.24 7.64
C TRP A 62 -0.14 1.45 8.96
N LEU A 63 0.06 0.53 9.92
CA LEU A 63 -0.47 0.58 11.27
C LEU A 63 0.62 0.17 12.26
N PHE A 64 0.65 0.80 13.43
CA PHE A 64 1.39 0.27 14.57
C PHE A 64 0.60 -0.92 15.12
N TYR A 65 1.28 -2.06 15.24
CA TYR A 65 0.66 -3.34 15.56
C TYR A 65 1.06 -3.78 16.96
N GLU A 66 0.18 -3.51 17.91
CA GLU A 66 0.36 -3.82 19.32
C GLU A 66 -0.89 -4.58 19.82
N TYR A 67 -0.69 -5.56 20.68
CA TYR A 67 -1.77 -6.36 21.25
C TYR A 67 -1.44 -6.78 22.68
N ASN A 68 -2.49 -7.05 23.46
CA ASN A 68 -2.38 -7.46 24.85
C ASN A 68 -2.81 -8.92 24.99
N THR A 69 -1.96 -9.74 25.61
CA THR A 69 -2.18 -11.18 25.76
C THR A 69 -2.74 -11.62 27.13
N SER A 70 -3.23 -10.69 27.95
CA SER A 70 -3.82 -11.00 29.26
C SER A 70 -5.13 -11.80 29.16
N HIS A 71 -5.88 -11.61 28.08
CA HIS A 71 -7.19 -12.25 27.89
C HIS A 71 -7.33 -13.00 26.56
N TRP A 72 -6.50 -12.67 25.57
CA TRP A 72 -6.55 -13.26 24.23
C TRP A 72 -5.15 -13.70 23.82
N THR A 73 -5.05 -14.81 23.10
CA THR A 73 -3.78 -15.33 22.58
C THR A 73 -3.87 -15.59 21.07
N ASN A 74 -2.77 -16.07 20.49
CA ASN A 74 -2.65 -16.45 19.09
C ASN A 74 -2.82 -15.28 18.10
N PHE A 75 -2.46 -14.05 18.48
CA PHE A 75 -2.33 -12.95 17.52
C PHE A 75 -1.24 -13.26 16.47
N PRO A 76 -1.41 -12.85 15.19
CA PRO A 76 -0.38 -13.06 14.18
C PRO A 76 0.89 -12.29 14.55
N ASN A 77 2.04 -12.91 14.33
CA ASN A 77 3.36 -12.33 14.57
C ASN A 77 4.38 -12.88 13.56
N GLU A 78 5.67 -12.58 13.72
CA GLU A 78 6.71 -13.03 12.79
C GLU A 78 6.84 -14.57 12.72
N ASP A 79 6.63 -15.27 13.84
CA ASP A 79 6.69 -16.74 13.92
C ASP A 79 5.43 -17.42 13.36
N ASN A 80 4.28 -16.74 13.41
CA ASN A 80 2.98 -17.23 12.94
C ASN A 80 2.25 -16.16 12.10
N PRO A 81 2.75 -15.83 10.88
CA PRO A 81 2.29 -14.69 10.09
C PRO A 81 1.03 -15.03 9.27
N TYR A 82 0.02 -15.63 9.91
CA TYR A 82 -1.16 -16.13 9.20
C TYR A 82 -2.11 -15.02 8.72
N ALA A 83 -1.93 -13.79 9.21
CA ALA A 83 -2.65 -12.58 8.85
C ALA A 83 -1.67 -11.39 8.94
N PRO A 84 -1.89 -10.30 8.19
CA PRO A 84 -1.01 -9.13 8.26
C PRO A 84 -1.10 -8.46 9.65
N PRO A 85 -0.04 -7.76 10.08
CA PRO A 85 0.00 -7.03 11.35
C PRO A 85 -0.84 -5.75 11.25
N GLN A 86 -2.16 -5.90 11.20
CA GLN A 86 -3.15 -4.82 11.03
C GLN A 86 -4.23 -4.91 12.12
N ILE A 87 -5.06 -3.86 12.21
CA ILE A 87 -6.25 -3.90 13.07
C ILE A 87 -7.14 -5.08 12.65
N CYS A 88 -7.66 -5.80 13.63
CA CYS A 88 -8.44 -7.01 13.41
C CYS A 88 -9.84 -6.73 12.80
N THR A 89 -10.18 -5.49 12.46
CA THR A 89 -11.51 -5.08 12.00
C THR A 89 -11.54 -4.56 10.58
N ASP A 90 -10.41 -4.55 9.86
CA ASP A 90 -10.32 -4.04 8.49
C ASP A 90 -9.43 -4.90 7.59
N GLY A 91 -9.73 -4.88 6.29
CA GLY A 91 -8.98 -5.56 5.24
C GLY A 91 -8.67 -7.02 5.54
N ALA A 92 -7.44 -7.43 5.23
CA ALA A 92 -6.96 -8.78 5.50
C ALA A 92 -6.69 -9.03 7.01
N GLY A 93 -6.64 -7.98 7.84
CA GLY A 93 -6.50 -8.07 9.29
C GLY A 93 -7.66 -8.77 9.98
N ILE A 94 -8.87 -8.74 9.40
CA ILE A 94 -10.07 -9.46 9.90
C ILE A 94 -9.80 -10.96 10.11
N ARG A 95 -8.87 -11.55 9.35
CA ARG A 95 -8.49 -12.96 9.50
C ARG A 95 -8.00 -13.31 10.92
N ALA A 96 -7.45 -12.34 11.65
CA ALA A 96 -7.03 -12.51 13.04
C ALA A 96 -8.20 -12.86 13.97
N LEU A 97 -9.37 -12.25 13.81
CA LEU A 97 -10.53 -12.51 14.67
C LEU A 97 -11.01 -13.96 14.66
N TYR A 98 -10.77 -14.69 13.57
CA TYR A 98 -11.16 -16.10 13.45
C TYR A 98 -10.15 -17.08 14.05
N LYS A 99 -9.02 -16.57 14.56
CA LYS A 99 -7.90 -17.39 15.03
C LYS A 99 -7.42 -17.05 16.42
N ILE A 100 -7.60 -15.79 16.86
CA ILE A 100 -7.38 -15.46 18.27
C ILE A 100 -8.36 -16.23 19.15
N GLU A 101 -7.91 -16.58 20.34
CA GLU A 101 -8.71 -17.36 21.30
C GLU A 101 -8.51 -16.83 22.72
N PRO A 102 -9.48 -17.01 23.63
CA PRO A 102 -9.30 -16.64 25.04
C PRO A 102 -8.14 -17.39 25.69
N VAL A 103 -7.44 -16.73 26.60
CA VAL A 103 -6.44 -17.41 27.46
C VAL A 103 -7.18 -18.40 28.38
N LYS A 104 -6.59 -19.59 28.57
CA LYS A 104 -7.13 -20.65 29.45
C LYS A 104 -7.00 -20.32 30.92
#